data_AF-A0A958Y0D7-F1
#
_entry.id   AF-A0A958Y0D7-F1
#
_cell.length_a   1.000
_cell.length_b   1.000
_cell.length_c   1.000
_cell.angle_alpha   90.00
_cell.angle_beta   90.00
_cell.angle_gamma   90.00
#
_symmetry.space_group_name_H-M   'P 1'
#
loop_
_entity.id
_entity.type
_entity.pdbx_description
1 polymer ?
#
loop_
_entity_poly.entity_id
_entity_poly.type
_entity_poly.pdbx_seq_one_letter_code
_entity_poly.pdbx_strand_id
1 'polypeptide(L)'
;KGNGNHAYIDDISEAKKVLVSEFGGTVFTIAKDVKLQIEFNPAKVKGYRLIGYENRMLNNEDFNDDKKDAGELGSGHTVTAMYEIIPVGVESPHLASVDELKYQETKVIKEAAKSKELCTIKLRYKQPDGVKSQLIDHPVLDKGTELDKSSDNFRWAAAVAEFGLLLRDSEFKGNATYTHAGKLARSAKGKDPNGYRRELIDMIDTMKSLADPEVAGKE
;
A
#
# COMPACT_ATOMS: atom_id res chain seq x y z
N LYS A 1 25.69 -4.41 -5.85
CA LYS A 1 24.22 -4.24 -5.88
C LYS A 1 23.64 -5.28 -4.93
N GLY A 2 23.02 -4.86 -3.83
CA GLY A 2 22.53 -5.76 -2.79
C GLY A 2 21.01 -5.79 -2.79
N ASN A 3 20.43 -6.96 -3.05
CA ASN A 3 19.01 -7.25 -2.87
C ASN A 3 18.76 -7.70 -1.42
N GLY A 4 19.37 -6.99 -0.46
CA GLY A 4 19.32 -7.34 0.96
C GLY A 4 18.03 -6.82 1.60
N ASN A 5 17.53 -7.57 2.59
CA ASN A 5 16.48 -7.08 3.47
C ASN A 5 17.08 -6.09 4.49
N HIS A 6 16.41 -4.97 4.69
CA HIS A 6 16.78 -3.98 5.70
C HIS A 6 15.79 -4.08 6.86
N ALA A 7 16.32 -4.17 8.06
CA ALA A 7 15.53 -4.14 9.29
C ALA A 7 16.14 -3.11 10.25
N TYR A 8 15.27 -2.37 10.94
CA TYR A 8 15.66 -1.53 12.05
C TYR A 8 15.35 -2.29 13.33
N ILE A 9 16.34 -2.43 14.21
CA ILE A 9 16.19 -3.12 15.49
C ILE A 9 16.47 -2.09 16.58
N ASP A 10 15.41 -1.64 17.22
CA ASP A 10 15.45 -0.71 18.35
C ASP A 10 15.21 -1.40 19.69
N ASP A 11 14.54 -2.56 19.70
CA ASP A 11 14.36 -3.37 20.89
C ASP A 11 14.55 -4.89 20.69
N ILE A 12 14.49 -5.64 21.80
CA ILE A 12 14.67 -7.10 21.81
C ILE A 12 13.51 -7.82 21.10
N SER A 13 12.30 -7.26 21.12
CA SER A 13 11.13 -7.81 20.45
C SER A 13 11.28 -7.72 18.94
N GLU A 14 11.74 -6.58 18.42
CA GLU A 14 12.04 -6.36 17.01
C GLU A 14 13.25 -7.20 16.58
N ALA A 15 14.27 -7.33 17.43
CA ALA A 15 15.40 -8.25 17.19
C ALA A 15 14.92 -9.70 17.02
N LYS A 16 14.00 -10.16 17.87
CA LYS A 16 13.41 -11.50 17.79
C LYS A 16 12.52 -11.65 16.56
N LYS A 17 11.74 -10.63 16.22
CA LYS A 17 10.93 -10.62 14.99
C LYS A 17 11.82 -10.78 13.76
N VAL A 18 12.80 -9.90 13.60
CA VAL A 18 13.69 -9.84 12.45
C VAL A 18 14.55 -11.10 12.34
N LEU A 19 15.23 -11.49 13.42
CA LEU A 19 16.26 -12.54 13.38
C LEU A 19 15.72 -13.96 13.57
N VAL A 20 14.57 -14.14 14.21
CA VAL A 20 14.02 -15.47 14.51
C VAL A 20 12.75 -15.76 13.71
N SER A 21 11.85 -14.77 13.57
CA SER A 21 10.55 -14.99 12.91
C SER A 21 10.60 -14.75 11.41
N GLU A 22 11.27 -13.68 10.96
CA GLU A 22 11.27 -13.25 9.56
C GLU A 22 12.48 -13.77 8.77
N PHE A 23 13.62 -14.01 9.42
CA PHE A 23 14.85 -14.48 8.77
C PHE A 23 14.65 -15.78 7.97
N GLY A 24 13.87 -16.73 8.49
CA GLY A 24 13.63 -18.03 7.84
C GLY A 24 12.78 -17.98 6.57
N GLY A 25 11.92 -16.96 6.40
CA GLY A 25 11.04 -16.82 5.22
C GLY A 25 11.77 -16.39 3.95
N THR A 26 13.00 -15.88 4.11
CA THR A 26 13.82 -15.32 3.02
C THR A 26 14.65 -16.37 2.28
N VAL A 27 14.70 -17.61 2.77
CA VAL A 27 15.69 -18.62 2.34
C VAL A 27 15.26 -19.37 1.07
N PHE A 28 13.97 -19.37 0.73
CA PHE A 28 13.44 -20.09 -0.43
C PHE A 28 12.74 -19.15 -1.41
N THR A 29 13.44 -18.74 -2.46
CA THR A 29 12.85 -17.97 -3.56
C THR A 29 11.83 -18.82 -4.30
N ILE A 30 10.57 -18.37 -4.32
CA ILE A 30 9.46 -19.03 -5.05
C ILE A 30 9.20 -18.37 -6.40
N ALA A 31 9.64 -17.12 -6.57
CA ALA A 31 9.56 -16.40 -7.84
C ALA A 31 10.69 -15.37 -7.95
N LYS A 32 11.30 -15.30 -9.14
CA LYS A 32 12.33 -14.32 -9.48
C LYS A 32 11.84 -13.35 -10.55
N ASP A 33 12.56 -12.26 -10.72
CA ASP A 33 12.24 -11.18 -11.66
C ASP A 33 10.79 -10.69 -11.53
N VAL A 34 10.35 -10.49 -10.30
CA VAL A 34 8.97 -10.15 -10.00
C VAL A 34 8.72 -8.67 -10.27
N LYS A 35 7.75 -8.40 -11.14
CA LYS A 35 7.28 -7.05 -11.49
C LYS A 35 5.79 -6.95 -11.28
N LEU A 36 5.36 -5.87 -10.65
CA LEU A 36 3.96 -5.57 -10.41
C LEU A 36 3.60 -4.26 -11.10
N GLN A 37 2.52 -4.28 -11.85
CA GLN A 37 1.92 -3.10 -12.47
C GLN A 37 0.44 -3.08 -12.14
N ILE A 38 -0.08 -1.88 -11.87
CA ILE A 38 -1.51 -1.67 -11.66
C ILE A 38 -2.00 -0.74 -12.74
N GLU A 39 -3.09 -1.13 -13.38
CA GLU A 39 -3.80 -0.32 -14.37
C GLU A 39 -5.17 0.03 -13.81
N PHE A 40 -5.41 1.30 -13.51
CA PHE A 40 -6.71 1.76 -13.02
C PHE A 40 -7.69 1.97 -14.18
N ASN A 41 -8.95 1.64 -13.95
CA ASN A 41 -10.01 1.89 -14.92
C ASN A 41 -10.30 3.40 -14.99
N PRO A 42 -10.01 4.09 -16.11
CA PRO A 42 -10.19 5.53 -16.25
C PRO A 42 -11.67 5.95 -16.21
N ALA A 43 -12.60 5.01 -16.35
CA ALA A 43 -14.04 5.27 -16.16
C ALA A 43 -14.44 5.39 -14.68
N LYS A 44 -13.59 4.92 -13.75
CA LYS A 44 -13.89 4.85 -12.31
C LYS A 44 -12.94 5.68 -11.48
N VAL A 45 -11.66 5.75 -11.86
CA VAL A 45 -10.60 6.43 -11.12
C VAL A 45 -10.03 7.56 -11.97
N LYS A 46 -10.11 8.79 -11.46
CA LYS A 46 -9.59 10.02 -12.08
C LYS A 46 -8.14 10.30 -11.68
N GLY A 47 -7.76 9.92 -10.47
CA GLY A 47 -6.39 10.07 -9.97
C GLY A 47 -6.08 9.00 -8.92
N TYR A 48 -4.81 8.70 -8.74
CA TYR A 48 -4.36 7.73 -7.74
C TYR A 48 -2.95 8.04 -7.25
N ARG A 49 -2.63 7.59 -6.04
CA ARG A 49 -1.31 7.74 -5.43
C ARG A 49 -0.95 6.48 -4.63
N LEU A 50 0.27 6.00 -4.77
CA LEU A 50 0.82 4.90 -3.98
C LEU A 50 1.28 5.43 -2.62
N ILE A 51 0.84 4.81 -1.53
CA ILE A 51 1.26 5.18 -0.17
C ILE A 51 2.48 4.34 0.23
N GLY A 52 3.54 5.02 0.69
CA GLY A 52 4.72 4.40 1.33
C GLY A 52 5.81 3.93 0.36
N TYR A 53 5.45 3.25 -0.73
CA TYR A 53 6.40 2.71 -1.73
C TYR A 53 6.72 3.67 -2.88
N GLU A 54 6.56 4.98 -2.67
CA GLU A 54 6.70 6.04 -3.69
C GLU A 54 8.05 5.96 -4.45
N ASN A 55 9.14 5.62 -3.75
CA ASN A 55 10.50 5.54 -4.32
C ASN A 55 10.79 4.26 -5.14
N ARG A 56 9.84 3.32 -5.22
CA ARG A 56 10.00 2.04 -5.94
C ARG A 56 9.02 1.88 -7.11
N MET A 57 8.30 2.92 -7.49
CA MET A 57 7.43 2.84 -8.67
C MET A 57 8.27 2.54 -9.91
N LEU A 58 7.87 1.48 -10.61
CA LEU A 58 8.46 1.11 -11.89
C LEU A 58 7.76 1.91 -13.00
N ASN A 59 8.53 2.45 -13.93
CA ASN A 59 7.95 3.09 -15.12
C ASN A 59 7.25 2.04 -16.01
N ASN A 60 6.24 2.45 -16.76
CA ASN A 60 5.45 1.54 -17.61
C ASN A 60 6.31 0.83 -18.65
N GLU A 61 7.34 1.50 -19.19
CA GLU A 61 8.27 0.97 -20.18
C GLU A 61 9.14 -0.14 -19.60
N ASP A 62 9.49 -0.03 -18.31
CA ASP A 62 10.36 -0.97 -17.60
C ASP A 62 9.63 -2.28 -17.23
N PHE A 63 8.29 -2.28 -17.23
CA PHE A 63 7.48 -3.46 -16.90
C PHE A 63 7.71 -4.59 -17.93
N ASN A 64 7.81 -4.23 -19.20
CA ASN A 64 7.99 -5.20 -20.29
C ASN A 64 9.44 -5.58 -20.57
N ASP A 65 10.43 -4.83 -20.04
CA ASP A 65 11.85 -5.06 -20.32
C ASP A 65 12.48 -6.08 -19.35
N ASP A 66 12.66 -7.32 -19.79
CA ASP A 66 13.27 -8.40 -19.01
C ASP A 66 14.74 -8.17 -18.60
N LYS A 67 15.39 -7.08 -19.08
CA LYS A 67 16.75 -6.68 -18.65
C LYS A 67 16.76 -5.80 -17.41
N LYS A 68 15.61 -5.27 -16.99
CA LYS A 68 15.49 -4.45 -15.78
C LYS A 68 15.49 -5.33 -14.53
N ASP A 69 16.31 -4.92 -13.57
CA ASP A 69 16.42 -5.56 -12.25
C ASP A 69 15.06 -5.51 -11.54
N ALA A 70 14.65 -6.61 -10.94
CA ALA A 70 13.31 -6.83 -10.40
C ALA A 70 13.38 -7.55 -9.06
N GLY A 71 12.28 -7.55 -8.31
CA GLY A 71 12.25 -8.11 -6.96
C GLY A 71 12.29 -9.64 -6.96
N GLU A 72 12.75 -10.22 -5.85
CA GLU A 72 12.59 -11.64 -5.54
C GLU A 72 11.46 -11.82 -4.52
N LEU A 73 10.64 -12.86 -4.70
CA LEU A 73 9.65 -13.27 -3.71
C LEU A 73 10.08 -14.58 -3.05
N GLY A 74 10.28 -14.52 -1.74
CA GLY A 74 10.54 -15.67 -0.88
C GLY A 74 9.26 -16.38 -0.44
N SER A 75 9.40 -17.64 -0.03
CA SER A 75 8.30 -18.43 0.54
C SER A 75 7.79 -17.78 1.83
N GLY A 76 6.48 -17.52 1.89
CA GLY A 76 5.86 -16.84 3.02
C GLY A 76 5.99 -15.32 3.02
N HIS A 77 6.66 -14.72 2.03
CA HIS A 77 6.67 -13.26 1.88
C HIS A 77 5.29 -12.75 1.46
N THR A 78 4.80 -11.73 2.15
CA THR A 78 3.58 -11.00 1.79
C THR A 78 3.94 -9.54 1.50
N VAL A 79 3.57 -9.05 0.32
CA VAL A 79 3.73 -7.65 -0.05
C VAL A 79 2.37 -6.98 0.01
N THR A 80 2.30 -5.84 0.71
CA THR A 80 1.10 -4.99 0.73
C THR A 80 1.46 -3.65 0.11
N ALA A 81 0.74 -3.27 -0.95
CA ALA A 81 0.76 -1.94 -1.53
C ALA A 81 -0.60 -1.31 -1.33
N MET A 82 -0.62 -0.04 -0.93
CA MET A 82 -1.86 0.69 -0.68
C MET A 82 -1.93 1.91 -1.59
N TYR A 83 -3.09 2.09 -2.22
CA TYR A 83 -3.33 3.20 -3.11
C TYR A 83 -4.48 4.04 -2.57
N GLU A 84 -4.27 5.35 -2.56
CA GLU A 84 -5.34 6.33 -2.52
C GLU A 84 -5.86 6.55 -3.93
N ILE A 85 -7.16 6.65 -4.08
CA ILE A 85 -7.81 6.91 -5.36
C ILE A 85 -8.75 8.11 -5.25
N ILE A 86 -8.90 8.82 -6.35
CA ILE A 86 -9.88 9.89 -6.54
C ILE A 86 -10.86 9.37 -7.58
N PRO A 87 -12.11 9.06 -7.21
CA PRO A 87 -13.11 8.59 -8.16
C PRO A 87 -13.44 9.63 -9.23
N VAL A 88 -13.92 9.17 -10.39
CA VAL A 88 -14.46 10.06 -11.42
C VAL A 88 -15.66 10.84 -10.87
N GLY A 89 -15.71 12.14 -11.15
CA GLY A 89 -16.76 13.05 -10.67
C GLY A 89 -16.50 13.65 -9.28
N VAL A 90 -15.40 13.28 -8.62
CA VAL A 90 -14.97 13.89 -7.36
C VAL A 90 -13.98 15.02 -7.65
N GLU A 91 -14.28 16.21 -7.12
CA GLU A 91 -13.37 17.35 -7.11
C GLU A 91 -12.32 17.17 -6.02
N SER A 92 -11.06 17.47 -6.34
CA SER A 92 -9.96 17.37 -5.38
C SER A 92 -8.88 18.39 -5.71
N PRO A 93 -8.34 19.11 -4.71
CA PRO A 93 -7.25 20.06 -4.91
C PRO A 93 -5.94 19.36 -5.32
N HIS A 94 -5.85 18.04 -5.13
CA HIS A 94 -4.67 17.24 -5.48
C HIS A 94 -4.74 16.65 -6.89
N LEU A 95 -5.83 16.86 -7.62
CA LEU A 95 -5.85 16.58 -9.04
C LEU A 95 -5.05 17.67 -9.75
N ALA A 96 -3.92 17.30 -10.33
CA ALA A 96 -3.22 18.20 -11.23
C ALA A 96 -4.19 18.62 -12.35
N SER A 97 -4.31 19.92 -12.60
CA SER A 97 -4.96 20.43 -13.83
C SER A 97 -4.00 20.17 -14.98
N VAL A 98 -3.92 18.92 -15.41
CA VAL A 98 -3.13 18.56 -16.59
C VAL A 98 -3.97 18.92 -17.80
N ASP A 99 -3.45 19.78 -18.66
CA ASP A 99 -4.10 20.09 -19.93
C ASP A 99 -4.37 18.79 -20.70
N GLU A 100 -5.53 18.71 -21.35
CA GLU A 100 -5.82 17.60 -22.24
C GLU A 100 -4.71 17.49 -23.28
N LEU A 101 -4.17 16.28 -23.43
CA LEU A 101 -3.04 16.05 -24.31
C LEU A 101 -3.46 16.31 -25.76
N LYS A 102 -2.98 17.43 -26.32
CA LYS A 102 -3.36 17.99 -27.62
C LYS A 102 -3.38 16.98 -28.79
N TYR A 103 -2.54 15.95 -28.75
CA TYR A 103 -2.34 15.01 -29.85
C TYR A 103 -3.01 13.64 -29.63
N GLN A 104 -3.78 13.47 -28.55
CA GLN A 104 -4.41 12.20 -28.25
C GLN A 104 -5.80 12.38 -27.66
N GLU A 105 -6.73 11.52 -28.09
CA GLU A 105 -8.07 11.43 -27.49
C GLU A 105 -8.10 10.29 -26.48
N THR A 106 -8.47 10.58 -25.25
CA THR A 106 -8.71 9.54 -24.24
C THR A 106 -10.14 9.01 -24.40
N LYS A 107 -10.31 7.93 -25.16
CA LYS A 107 -11.61 7.26 -25.31
C LYS A 107 -11.78 6.17 -24.27
N VAL A 108 -12.62 6.43 -23.27
CA VAL A 108 -13.11 5.40 -22.35
C VAL A 108 -14.14 4.55 -23.08
N ILE A 109 -13.86 3.27 -23.27
CA ILE A 109 -14.82 2.33 -23.88
C ILE A 109 -16.06 2.18 -23.01
N LYS A 110 -17.24 2.02 -23.62
CA LYS A 110 -18.53 1.99 -22.90
C LYS A 110 -18.61 0.83 -21.91
N GLU A 111 -17.94 -0.27 -22.22
CA GLU A 111 -17.85 -1.47 -21.41
C GLU A 111 -17.09 -1.19 -20.10
N ALA A 112 -16.02 -0.39 -20.15
CA ALA A 112 -15.26 0.00 -18.97
C ALA A 112 -16.11 0.84 -18.00
N ALA A 113 -17.00 1.69 -18.52
CA ALA A 113 -17.93 2.46 -17.70
C ALA A 113 -19.00 1.59 -17.01
N LYS A 114 -19.44 0.52 -17.69
CA LYS A 114 -20.42 -0.45 -17.16
C LYS A 114 -19.79 -1.49 -16.23
N SER A 115 -18.49 -1.73 -16.34
CA SER A 115 -17.75 -2.66 -15.49
C SER A 115 -17.72 -2.19 -14.03
N LYS A 116 -17.62 -3.16 -13.12
CA LYS A 116 -17.31 -2.91 -11.70
C LYS A 116 -15.81 -2.96 -11.42
N GLU A 117 -14.98 -3.17 -12.44
CA GLU A 117 -13.53 -3.19 -12.31
C GLU A 117 -13.00 -1.80 -11.95
N LEU A 118 -12.31 -1.73 -10.81
CA LEU A 118 -11.63 -0.55 -10.33
C LEU A 118 -10.23 -0.44 -10.92
N CYS A 119 -9.51 -1.56 -10.94
CA CYS A 119 -8.20 -1.69 -11.52
C CYS A 119 -7.90 -3.14 -11.89
N THR A 120 -6.81 -3.32 -12.63
CA THR A 120 -6.25 -4.62 -12.98
C THR A 120 -4.83 -4.71 -12.43
N ILE A 121 -4.55 -5.78 -11.69
CA ILE A 121 -3.23 -6.08 -11.17
C ILE A 121 -2.53 -7.04 -12.13
N LYS A 122 -1.40 -6.60 -12.67
CA LYS A 122 -0.54 -7.39 -13.56
C LYS A 122 0.73 -7.77 -12.80
N LEU A 123 0.91 -9.05 -12.57
CA LEU A 123 2.10 -9.62 -11.92
C LEU A 123 2.87 -10.44 -12.93
N ARG A 124 4.09 -9.99 -13.26
CA ARG A 124 5.02 -10.74 -14.09
C ARG A 124 6.09 -11.38 -13.20
N TYR A 125 6.39 -12.66 -13.42
CA TYR A 125 7.40 -13.39 -12.65
C TYR A 125 8.01 -14.55 -13.43
N LYS A 126 9.16 -15.04 -13.01
CA LYS A 126 9.76 -16.30 -13.47
C LYS A 126 9.76 -17.31 -12.33
N GLN A 127 9.61 -18.59 -12.68
CA GLN A 127 9.85 -19.70 -11.74
C GLN A 127 11.32 -19.66 -11.26
N PRO A 128 11.66 -20.18 -10.08
CA PRO A 128 13.01 -20.10 -9.52
C PRO A 128 14.09 -20.57 -10.50
N ASP A 129 13.88 -21.74 -11.11
CA ASP A 129 14.79 -22.32 -12.11
C ASP A 129 14.40 -21.97 -13.56
N GLY A 130 13.30 -21.25 -13.76
CA GLY A 130 12.76 -20.92 -15.08
C GLY A 130 13.43 -19.72 -15.72
N VAL A 131 13.57 -19.70 -17.04
CA VAL A 131 14.04 -18.52 -17.78
C VAL A 131 12.91 -17.74 -18.45
N LYS A 132 11.74 -18.39 -18.63
CA LYS A 132 10.56 -17.77 -19.23
C LYS A 132 9.71 -17.07 -18.19
N SER A 133 9.30 -15.85 -18.52
CA SER A 133 8.38 -15.08 -17.70
C SER A 133 6.93 -15.54 -17.88
N GLN A 134 6.17 -15.49 -16.79
CA GLN A 134 4.73 -15.72 -16.72
C GLN A 134 4.03 -14.42 -16.33
N LEU A 135 2.82 -14.22 -16.84
CA LEU A 135 1.98 -13.06 -16.51
C LEU A 135 0.71 -13.57 -15.83
N ILE A 136 0.44 -13.03 -14.65
CA ILE A 136 -0.86 -13.10 -13.98
C ILE A 136 -1.54 -11.76 -14.17
N ASP A 137 -2.78 -11.81 -14.63
CA ASP A 137 -3.64 -10.64 -14.81
C ASP A 137 -4.89 -10.86 -13.96
N HIS A 138 -5.14 -9.95 -13.01
CA HIS A 138 -6.21 -10.08 -12.03
C HIS A 138 -7.04 -8.78 -11.91
N PRO A 139 -8.29 -8.77 -12.40
CA PRO A 139 -9.18 -7.62 -12.23
C PRO A 139 -9.68 -7.52 -10.79
N VAL A 140 -9.64 -6.31 -10.24
CA VAL A 140 -10.17 -5.96 -8.91
C VAL A 140 -11.51 -5.28 -9.07
N LEU A 141 -12.55 -5.91 -8.52
CA LEU A 141 -13.92 -5.39 -8.58
C LEU A 141 -14.24 -4.52 -7.36
N ASP A 142 -14.83 -3.36 -7.60
CA ASP A 142 -15.51 -2.58 -6.56
C ASP A 142 -16.83 -3.26 -6.18
N LYS A 143 -16.88 -3.73 -4.94
CA LYS A 143 -18.06 -4.39 -4.35
C LYS A 143 -18.95 -3.42 -3.56
N GLY A 144 -18.57 -2.14 -3.44
CA GLY A 144 -19.27 -1.17 -2.60
C GLY A 144 -19.26 -1.59 -1.13
N THR A 145 -18.20 -2.27 -0.67
CA THR A 145 -18.10 -2.74 0.71
C THR A 145 -17.75 -1.56 1.61
N GLU A 146 -18.59 -1.32 2.61
CA GLU A 146 -18.33 -0.29 3.63
C GLU A 146 -17.07 -0.62 4.44
N LEU A 147 -16.37 0.41 4.92
CA LEU A 147 -15.08 0.27 5.59
C LEU A 147 -15.15 -0.62 6.85
N ASP A 148 -16.23 -0.48 7.63
CA ASP A 148 -16.51 -1.27 8.83
C ASP A 148 -16.77 -2.76 8.53
N LYS A 149 -17.22 -3.08 7.31
CA LYS A 149 -17.44 -4.44 6.80
C LYS A 149 -16.26 -5.02 6.02
N SER A 150 -15.22 -4.22 5.79
CA SER A 150 -14.00 -4.69 5.11
C SER A 150 -13.23 -5.71 5.97
N SER A 151 -12.11 -6.23 5.45
CA SER A 151 -11.28 -7.15 6.24
C SER A 151 -10.53 -6.41 7.35
N ASP A 152 -10.23 -7.12 8.44
CA ASP A 152 -9.35 -6.58 9.50
C ASP A 152 -8.02 -6.10 8.93
N ASN A 153 -7.43 -6.83 7.96
CA ASN A 153 -6.16 -6.42 7.35
C ASN A 153 -6.28 -5.10 6.58
N PHE A 154 -7.41 -4.86 5.90
CA PHE A 154 -7.62 -3.60 5.18
C PHE A 154 -7.74 -2.43 6.15
N ARG A 155 -8.60 -2.55 7.17
CA ARG A 155 -8.71 -1.51 8.21
C ARG A 155 -7.41 -1.29 8.96
N TRP A 156 -6.68 -2.36 9.26
CA TRP A 156 -5.39 -2.29 9.95
C TRP A 156 -4.35 -1.53 9.12
N ALA A 157 -4.20 -1.88 7.84
CA ALA A 157 -3.29 -1.18 6.93
C ALA A 157 -3.67 0.30 6.78
N ALA A 158 -4.97 0.59 6.62
CA ALA A 158 -5.48 1.95 6.54
C ALA A 158 -5.14 2.77 7.81
N ALA A 159 -5.30 2.18 9.00
CA ALA A 159 -4.94 2.85 10.26
C ALA A 159 -3.44 3.14 10.38
N VAL A 160 -2.59 2.20 9.94
CA VAL A 160 -1.12 2.40 9.90
C VAL A 160 -0.76 3.56 8.98
N ALA A 161 -1.34 3.62 7.78
CA ALA A 161 -1.06 4.72 6.86
C ALA A 161 -1.61 6.05 7.35
N GLU A 162 -2.82 6.08 7.89
CA GLU A 162 -3.40 7.29 8.48
C GLU A 162 -2.48 7.84 9.59
N PHE A 163 -2.00 6.97 10.47
CA PHE A 163 -1.04 7.35 11.50
C PHE A 163 0.27 7.87 10.89
N GLY A 164 0.81 7.21 9.87
CA GLY A 164 2.01 7.68 9.17
C GLY A 164 1.83 9.06 8.50
N LEU A 165 0.66 9.33 7.93
CA LEU A 165 0.32 10.64 7.34
C LEU A 165 0.27 11.73 8.42
N LEU A 166 -0.29 11.43 9.58
CA LEU A 166 -0.35 12.34 10.73
C LEU A 166 1.04 12.66 11.28
N LEU A 167 1.88 11.65 11.48
CA LEU A 167 3.25 11.81 11.99
C LEU A 167 4.12 12.67 11.08
N ARG A 168 3.88 12.63 9.77
CA ARG A 168 4.62 13.40 8.76
C ARG A 168 4.04 14.78 8.50
N ASP A 169 2.96 15.16 9.20
CA ASP A 169 2.19 16.36 8.90
C ASP A 169 1.85 16.47 7.40
N SER A 170 1.46 15.34 6.79
CA SER A 170 1.34 15.21 5.34
C SER A 170 0.30 16.17 4.76
N GLU A 171 0.61 16.79 3.62
CA GLU A 171 -0.35 17.58 2.84
C GLU A 171 -1.58 16.76 2.41
N PHE A 172 -1.43 15.44 2.34
CA PHE A 172 -2.49 14.49 1.96
C PHE A 172 -3.26 13.93 3.17
N LYS A 173 -2.96 14.34 4.42
CA LYS A 173 -3.64 13.80 5.60
C LYS A 173 -5.12 14.15 5.67
N GLY A 174 -5.57 15.15 4.90
CA GLY A 174 -6.97 15.58 4.86
C GLY A 174 -7.54 15.84 6.25
N ASN A 175 -8.62 15.14 6.59
CA ASN A 175 -9.30 15.24 7.90
C ASN A 175 -8.86 14.13 8.90
N ALA A 176 -7.72 13.46 8.64
CA ALA A 176 -7.21 12.43 9.53
C ALA A 176 -6.99 12.97 10.95
N THR A 177 -7.19 12.11 11.95
CA THR A 177 -6.92 12.44 13.35
C THR A 177 -6.38 11.22 14.09
N TYR A 178 -5.55 11.43 15.12
CA TYR A 178 -5.08 10.30 15.94
C TYR A 178 -6.24 9.53 16.59
N THR A 179 -7.34 10.23 16.90
CA THR A 179 -8.58 9.58 17.39
C THR A 179 -9.17 8.62 16.35
N HIS A 180 -9.26 9.04 15.09
CA HIS A 180 -9.80 8.21 14.02
C HIS A 180 -8.87 7.02 13.71
N ALA A 181 -7.57 7.27 13.54
CA ALA A 181 -6.57 6.22 13.34
C ALA A 181 -6.60 5.17 14.46
N GLY A 182 -6.66 5.61 15.73
CA GLY A 182 -6.74 4.71 16.88
C GLY A 182 -8.04 3.90 16.93
N LYS A 183 -9.19 4.52 16.61
CA LYS A 183 -10.47 3.79 16.51
C LYS A 183 -10.40 2.72 15.43
N LEU A 184 -9.87 3.05 14.25
CA LEU A 184 -9.74 2.13 13.13
C LEU A 184 -8.80 0.96 13.47
N ALA A 185 -7.61 1.24 14.04
CA ALA A 185 -6.67 0.22 14.49
C ALA A 185 -7.31 -0.75 15.51
N ARG A 186 -8.00 -0.22 16.54
CA ARG A 186 -8.66 -1.07 17.55
C ARG A 186 -9.75 -1.96 16.95
N SER A 187 -10.56 -1.44 16.02
CA SER A 187 -11.59 -2.21 15.32
C SER A 187 -11.02 -3.35 14.46
N ALA A 188 -9.71 -3.32 14.19
CA ALA A 188 -9.03 -4.21 13.27
C ALA A 188 -7.88 -4.99 13.94
N LYS A 189 -7.74 -4.91 15.27
CA LYS A 189 -6.60 -5.50 15.99
C LYS A 189 -6.52 -7.01 15.77
N GLY A 190 -7.64 -7.71 15.78
CA GLY A 190 -7.67 -9.16 15.59
C GLY A 190 -6.80 -9.93 16.61
N LYS A 191 -6.31 -11.10 16.19
CA LYS A 191 -5.36 -11.91 16.95
C LYS A 191 -3.99 -11.24 16.94
N ASP A 192 -3.38 -11.11 18.11
CA ASP A 192 -2.10 -10.43 18.29
C ASP A 192 -1.26 -11.20 19.31
N PRO A 193 -0.77 -12.40 18.96
CA PRO A 193 -0.06 -13.26 19.91
C PRO A 193 1.28 -12.67 20.38
N ASN A 194 1.88 -11.80 19.57
CA ASN A 194 3.18 -11.20 19.84
C ASN A 194 3.09 -9.75 20.35
N GLY A 195 1.91 -9.11 20.33
CA GLY A 195 1.70 -7.77 20.88
C GLY A 195 1.99 -6.60 19.92
N TYR A 196 2.47 -6.85 18.70
CA TYR A 196 2.85 -5.78 17.75
C TYR A 196 1.68 -4.86 17.38
N ARG A 197 0.46 -5.40 17.29
CA ARG A 197 -0.71 -4.58 16.97
C ARG A 197 -1.13 -3.74 18.17
N ARG A 198 -1.02 -4.29 19.38
CA ARG A 198 -1.23 -3.52 20.61
C ARG A 198 -0.23 -2.37 20.72
N GLU A 199 1.04 -2.62 20.44
CA GLU A 199 2.10 -1.62 20.50
C GLU A 199 1.81 -0.41 19.59
N LEU A 200 1.41 -0.65 18.33
CA LEU A 200 1.02 0.45 17.43
C LEU A 200 -0.15 1.27 18.01
N ILE A 201 -1.15 0.60 18.61
CA ILE A 201 -2.29 1.30 19.21
C ILE A 201 -1.82 2.18 20.38
N ASP A 202 -0.90 1.68 21.20
CA ASP A 202 -0.33 2.43 22.33
C ASP A 202 0.51 3.63 21.83
N MET A 203 1.23 3.48 20.71
CA MET A 203 1.92 4.60 20.05
C MET A 203 0.95 5.67 19.54
N ILE A 204 -0.16 5.27 18.91
CA ILE A 204 -1.19 6.21 18.45
C ILE A 204 -1.78 6.98 19.63
N ASP A 205 -2.05 6.33 20.75
CA ASP A 205 -2.58 6.97 21.96
C ASP A 205 -1.59 7.95 22.57
N THR A 206 -0.31 7.58 22.59
CA THR A 206 0.77 8.46 23.06
C THR A 206 0.88 9.72 22.20
N MET A 207 0.87 9.56 20.87
CA MET A 207 0.91 10.70 19.97
C MET A 207 -0.35 11.56 20.06
N LYS A 208 -1.51 10.93 20.28
CA LYS A 208 -2.76 11.64 20.54
C LYS A 208 -2.66 12.54 21.78
N SER A 209 -2.12 12.04 22.89
CA SER A 209 -2.00 12.81 24.12
C SER A 209 -0.98 13.95 23.99
N LEU A 210 0.13 13.71 23.30
CA LEU A 210 1.14 14.75 23.02
C LEU A 210 0.63 15.85 22.09
N ALA A 211 -0.25 15.49 21.15
CA ALA A 211 -0.89 16.45 20.25
C ALA A 211 -2.04 17.25 20.90
N ASP A 212 -2.43 16.89 22.13
CA ASP A 212 -3.46 17.62 22.88
C ASP A 212 -2.88 18.94 23.43
N PRO A 213 -3.44 20.11 23.07
CA PRO A 213 -2.96 21.41 23.53
C PRO A 213 -2.90 21.54 25.06
N GLU A 214 -3.76 20.83 25.81
CA GLU A 214 -3.76 20.88 27.28
C GLU A 214 -2.54 20.18 27.92
N VAL A 215 -1.91 19.27 27.16
CA VAL A 215 -0.73 18.50 27.59
C VAL A 215 0.55 19.12 27.03
N ALA A 216 0.50 19.64 25.80
CA ALA A 216 1.65 20.23 25.10
C ALA A 216 2.15 21.58 25.69
N GLY A 217 1.34 22.24 26.53
CA GLY A 217 1.63 23.57 27.09
C GLY A 217 1.99 23.60 28.59
N LYS A 218 2.32 22.46 29.21
CA LYS A 218 2.82 22.42 30.60
C LYS A 218 4.34 22.28 30.62
N GLU A 219 5.04 23.35 30.23
CA GLU A 219 6.44 23.60 30.59
C GLU A 219 6.57 24.95 31.28
#